data_AF-A0A7X8LYZ5-F1
#
_entry.id   AF-A0A7X8LYZ5-F1
#
_cell.length_a   1.000
_cell.length_b   1.000
_cell.length_c   1.000
_cell.angle_alpha   90.00
_cell.angle_beta   90.00
_cell.angle_gamma   90.00
#
_symmetry.space_group_name_H-M   'P 1'
#
loop_
_entity.id
_entity.type
_entity.pdbx_description
1 polymer ?
#
loop_
_entity_poly.entity_id
_entity_poly.type
_entity_poly.pdbx_seq_one_letter_code
_entity_poly.pdbx_strand_id
1 'polypeptide(L)'
;MKETLSEYNQKRNFENTAEPEGFADSSDEQLRFVVQHHIASKDHFDFRLEWNGVLLSWAVPKGPSFNTKEKRLAVKVEDHPLEYRNFEGNIPKGEYGGGVVMLWDEGLWEPYGNVEESLSEGVLKFVLKGRRLKGKWALIRLKDKAGKTKDNWLLLKEKDEYAKTETGISDFTTSIRTGRTMAEIEAGKEKGFIKNPFDSARVQLAKLVSEIPGDDNWIYEMKYDGYRILAFVEGNSARLITRNGNDYTKRFFTIGNSLIDLANGKTMVLDGEMTIIDSTGKTNFQ
;
A
#
# COMPACT_ATOMS: atom_id res chain seq x y z
N MET A 1 -3.33 14.26 -22.66
CA MET A 1 -3.47 14.02 -21.20
C MET A 1 -4.90 13.74 -20.74
N LYS A 2 -5.97 14.17 -21.44
CA LYS A 2 -7.37 13.80 -21.13
C LYS A 2 -7.81 12.42 -21.67
N GLU A 3 -7.03 11.79 -22.54
CA GLU A 3 -7.47 10.59 -23.29
C GLU A 3 -7.29 9.27 -22.53
N THR A 4 -6.36 9.18 -21.58
CA THR A 4 -5.99 7.91 -20.92
C THR A 4 -7.11 7.32 -20.06
N LEU A 5 -7.92 8.16 -19.41
CA LEU A 5 -9.04 7.72 -18.54
C LEU A 5 -10.41 7.72 -19.27
N SER A 6 -10.42 7.92 -20.59
CA SER A 6 -11.68 8.02 -21.35
C SER A 6 -12.50 6.72 -21.29
N GLU A 7 -11.84 5.57 -21.47
CA GLU A 7 -12.50 4.27 -21.38
C GLU A 7 -13.01 3.98 -19.95
N TYR A 8 -12.25 4.40 -18.93
CA TYR A 8 -12.68 4.28 -17.53
C TYR A 8 -13.99 5.05 -17.29
N ASN A 9 -14.00 6.34 -17.62
CA ASN A 9 -15.15 7.22 -17.40
C ASN A 9 -16.38 6.80 -18.20
N GLN A 10 -16.21 6.24 -19.41
CA GLN A 10 -17.32 5.76 -20.24
C GLN A 10 -18.00 4.50 -19.68
N LYS A 11 -17.27 3.68 -18.92
CA LYS A 11 -17.79 2.41 -18.38
C LYS A 11 -18.56 2.56 -17.05
N ARG A 12 -18.52 3.73 -16.39
CA ARG A 12 -19.14 3.93 -15.06
C ARG A 12 -20.27 4.95 -15.12
N ASN A 13 -21.29 4.72 -14.32
CA ASN A 13 -22.29 5.74 -13.99
C ASN A 13 -22.06 6.26 -12.56
N PHE A 14 -21.41 7.41 -12.44
CA PHE A 14 -21.06 8.02 -11.16
C PHE A 14 -22.26 8.54 -10.35
N GLU A 15 -23.47 8.58 -10.92
CA GLU A 15 -24.70 8.81 -10.14
C GLU A 15 -25.10 7.58 -9.32
N ASN A 16 -24.65 6.38 -9.74
CA ASN A 16 -25.02 5.11 -9.14
C ASN A 16 -23.89 4.47 -8.33
N THR A 17 -22.63 4.67 -8.73
CA THR A 17 -21.47 4.11 -8.03
C THR A 17 -20.80 5.11 -7.09
N ALA A 18 -20.24 4.63 -5.99
CA ALA A 18 -19.39 5.42 -5.09
C ALA A 18 -17.93 5.48 -5.57
N GLU A 19 -17.63 4.93 -6.75
CA GLU A 19 -16.30 5.02 -7.36
C GLU A 19 -15.99 6.46 -7.79
N PRO A 20 -14.71 6.89 -7.71
CA PRO A 20 -14.32 8.25 -8.07
C PRO A 20 -14.36 8.49 -9.59
N GLU A 21 -14.71 9.71 -9.98
CA GLU A 21 -14.61 10.18 -11.35
C GLU A 21 -13.14 10.30 -11.80
N GLY A 22 -12.87 9.99 -13.07
CA GLY A 22 -11.52 9.86 -13.60
C GLY A 22 -10.86 11.20 -13.94
N PHE A 23 -9.99 11.69 -13.07
CA PHE A 23 -9.04 12.78 -13.33
C PHE A 23 -7.60 12.27 -13.23
N ALA A 24 -6.73 12.72 -14.15
CA ALA A 24 -5.29 12.48 -14.04
C ALA A 24 -4.69 13.51 -13.08
N ASP A 25 -3.83 13.06 -12.18
CA ASP A 25 -3.17 13.90 -11.17
C ASP A 25 -1.65 13.85 -11.35
N SER A 26 -0.94 14.83 -10.77
CA SER A 26 0.53 14.85 -10.77
C SER A 26 1.12 13.70 -9.97
N SER A 27 2.17 13.05 -10.48
CA SER A 27 2.86 11.97 -9.79
C SER A 27 3.67 12.49 -8.60
N ASP A 28 3.53 11.88 -7.43
CA ASP A 28 4.43 12.09 -6.28
C ASP A 28 5.87 11.60 -6.64
N GLU A 29 6.90 12.04 -5.92
CA GLU A 29 8.29 11.53 -6.07
C GLU A 29 8.41 10.00 -5.85
N GLN A 30 7.41 9.39 -5.21
CA GLN A 30 7.36 7.96 -4.90
C GLN A 30 6.10 7.32 -5.50
N LEU A 31 6.27 6.33 -6.36
CA LEU A 31 5.16 5.66 -7.05
C LEU A 31 4.45 4.68 -6.13
N ARG A 32 3.12 4.66 -6.17
CA ARG A 32 2.29 3.81 -5.30
C ARG A 32 1.68 2.63 -6.03
N PHE A 33 1.36 1.60 -5.28
CA PHE A 33 0.58 0.48 -5.79
C PHE A 33 -0.56 0.17 -4.84
N VAL A 34 -1.59 -0.48 -5.38
CA VAL A 34 -2.71 -1.01 -4.62
C VAL A 34 -3.10 -2.37 -5.17
N VAL A 35 -3.55 -3.24 -4.29
CA VAL A 35 -4.20 -4.50 -4.63
C VAL A 35 -5.57 -4.50 -3.98
N GLN A 36 -6.61 -4.63 -4.80
CA GLN A 36 -7.98 -4.73 -4.33
C GLN A 36 -8.47 -6.16 -4.54
N HIS A 37 -9.01 -6.79 -3.49
CA HIS A 37 -9.69 -8.07 -3.62
C HIS A 37 -11.14 -7.77 -4.00
N HIS A 38 -11.61 -8.32 -5.11
CA HIS A 38 -12.87 -7.97 -5.72
C HIS A 38 -13.74 -9.23 -5.93
N ILE A 39 -14.82 -9.32 -5.16
CA ILE A 39 -15.86 -10.34 -5.35
C ILE A 39 -16.97 -9.73 -6.21
N ALA A 40 -16.79 -9.86 -7.53
CA ALA A 40 -17.80 -9.52 -8.54
C ALA A 40 -18.55 -10.80 -8.98
N SER A 41 -18.93 -10.88 -10.26
CA SER A 41 -19.37 -12.14 -10.88
C SER A 41 -18.34 -13.27 -10.75
N LYS A 42 -17.05 -12.90 -10.63
CA LYS A 42 -15.94 -13.80 -10.34
C LYS A 42 -15.05 -13.17 -9.28
N ASP A 43 -14.57 -13.99 -8.37
CA ASP A 43 -13.53 -13.63 -7.42
C ASP A 43 -12.20 -13.38 -8.17
N HIS A 44 -11.61 -12.21 -7.96
CA HIS A 44 -10.31 -11.83 -8.52
C HIS A 44 -9.65 -10.73 -7.69
N PHE A 45 -8.39 -10.43 -8.01
CA PHE A 45 -7.65 -9.35 -7.39
C PHE A 45 -7.26 -8.34 -8.46
N ASP A 46 -7.62 -7.08 -8.28
CA ASP A 46 -7.16 -6.00 -9.13
C ASP A 46 -5.82 -5.48 -8.63
N PHE A 47 -4.76 -5.72 -9.41
CA PHE A 47 -3.40 -5.28 -9.14
C PHE A 47 -3.12 -4.01 -9.93
N ARG A 48 -2.70 -2.93 -9.25
CA ARG A 48 -2.56 -1.62 -9.88
C ARG A 48 -1.26 -0.92 -9.51
N LEU A 49 -0.60 -0.33 -10.50
CA LEU A 49 0.64 0.43 -10.36
C LEU A 49 0.43 1.88 -10.81
N GLU A 50 0.74 2.85 -9.95
CA GLU A 50 0.74 4.27 -10.30
C GLU A 50 1.86 4.56 -11.30
N TRP A 51 1.50 5.14 -12.45
CA TRP A 51 2.43 5.60 -13.46
C TRP A 51 1.81 6.71 -14.30
N ASN A 52 2.55 7.80 -14.56
CA ASN A 52 2.12 8.93 -15.40
C ASN A 52 0.69 9.45 -15.09
N GLY A 53 0.36 9.59 -13.79
CA GLY A 53 -0.90 10.17 -13.33
C GLY A 53 -2.12 9.25 -13.41
N VAL A 54 -1.92 7.97 -13.70
CA VAL A 54 -2.98 6.93 -13.71
C VAL A 54 -2.52 5.66 -12.99
N LEU A 55 -3.46 4.75 -12.75
CA LEU A 55 -3.22 3.40 -12.24
C LEU A 55 -3.27 2.38 -13.37
N LEU A 56 -2.11 1.93 -13.83
CA LEU A 56 -1.98 0.79 -14.73
C LEU A 56 -2.56 -0.44 -14.04
N SER A 57 -3.54 -1.12 -14.63
CA SER A 57 -4.37 -2.09 -13.91
C SER A 57 -4.41 -3.47 -14.57
N TRP A 58 -4.36 -4.51 -13.74
CA TRP A 58 -4.50 -5.91 -14.16
C TRP A 58 -5.44 -6.68 -13.21
N ALA A 59 -6.39 -7.41 -13.79
CA ALA A 59 -7.20 -8.38 -13.05
C ALA A 59 -6.44 -9.71 -12.91
N VAL A 60 -6.23 -10.18 -11.68
CA VAL A 60 -5.49 -11.39 -11.32
C VAL A 60 -6.47 -12.41 -10.69
N PRO A 61 -7.07 -13.33 -11.47
CA PRO A 61 -8.21 -14.14 -11.01
C PRO A 61 -7.94 -15.03 -9.80
N LYS A 62 -6.69 -15.46 -9.60
CA LYS A 62 -6.33 -16.28 -8.43
C LYS A 62 -5.58 -15.49 -7.36
N GLY A 63 -5.40 -14.19 -7.56
CA GLY A 63 -4.54 -13.35 -6.72
C GLY A 63 -3.04 -13.60 -6.92
N PRO A 64 -2.19 -12.78 -6.27
CA PRO A 64 -0.74 -12.92 -6.29
C PRO A 64 -0.29 -14.21 -5.60
N SER A 65 0.98 -14.55 -5.73
CA SER A 65 1.58 -15.71 -5.05
C SER A 65 2.98 -15.39 -4.60
N PHE A 66 3.33 -15.74 -3.37
CA PHE A 66 4.70 -15.67 -2.86
C PHE A 66 5.58 -16.82 -3.36
N ASN A 67 5.00 -17.83 -4.03
CA ASN A 67 5.73 -18.96 -4.58
C ASN A 67 6.28 -18.64 -5.98
N THR A 68 7.61 -18.61 -6.11
CA THR A 68 8.31 -18.32 -7.38
C THR A 68 8.05 -19.33 -8.50
N LYS A 69 7.47 -20.50 -8.20
CA LYS A 69 7.10 -21.52 -9.19
C LYS A 69 5.71 -21.29 -9.78
N GLU A 70 4.89 -20.45 -9.14
CA GLU A 70 3.52 -20.18 -9.57
C GLU A 70 3.46 -18.96 -10.48
N LYS A 71 2.92 -19.14 -11.68
CA LYS A 71 2.70 -18.06 -12.65
C LYS A 71 1.24 -17.66 -12.58
N ARG A 72 0.95 -16.43 -12.13
CA ARG A 72 -0.43 -15.94 -11.98
C ARG A 72 -0.85 -15.19 -13.22
N LEU A 73 -1.95 -15.61 -13.86
CA LEU A 73 -2.52 -14.86 -14.97
C LEU A 73 -2.93 -13.47 -14.48
N ALA A 74 -2.49 -12.43 -15.17
CA ALA A 74 -2.82 -11.04 -14.94
C ALA A 74 -3.37 -10.47 -16.26
N VAL A 75 -4.66 -10.24 -16.34
CA VAL A 75 -5.31 -9.71 -17.56
C VAL A 75 -5.29 -8.20 -17.48
N LYS A 76 -4.66 -7.52 -18.45
CA LYS A 76 -4.65 -6.05 -18.46
C LYS A 76 -6.09 -5.54 -18.65
N VAL A 77 -6.47 -4.55 -17.85
CA VAL A 77 -7.76 -3.84 -17.93
C VAL A 77 -7.51 -2.35 -18.15
N GLU A 78 -8.57 -1.55 -18.28
CA GLU A 78 -8.41 -0.10 -18.45
C GLU A 78 -7.66 0.55 -17.28
N ASP A 79 -6.98 1.65 -17.56
CA ASP A 79 -6.33 2.46 -16.53
C ASP A 79 -7.37 3.07 -15.60
N HIS A 80 -7.04 3.21 -14.31
CA HIS A 80 -7.92 3.79 -13.30
C HIS A 80 -7.37 5.14 -12.80
N PRO A 81 -8.22 6.05 -12.30
CA PRO A 81 -7.72 7.29 -11.68
C PRO A 81 -6.96 6.99 -10.39
N LEU A 82 -6.02 7.88 -10.02
CA LEU A 82 -5.22 7.69 -8.80
C LEU A 82 -6.08 7.58 -7.54
N GLU A 83 -7.17 8.35 -7.46
CA GLU A 83 -8.10 8.30 -6.32
C GLU A 83 -8.77 6.94 -6.15
N TYR A 84 -8.87 6.13 -7.21
CA TYR A 84 -9.44 4.79 -7.13
C TYR A 84 -8.69 3.88 -6.16
N ARG A 85 -7.40 4.15 -5.92
CA ARG A 85 -6.61 3.39 -4.94
C ARG A 85 -7.17 3.45 -3.53
N ASN A 86 -7.98 4.46 -3.23
CA ASN A 86 -8.59 4.66 -1.92
C ASN A 86 -9.95 3.97 -1.79
N PHE A 87 -10.50 3.44 -2.88
CA PHE A 87 -11.84 2.89 -2.91
C PHE A 87 -11.91 1.52 -2.21
N GLU A 88 -12.86 1.41 -1.30
CA GLU A 88 -13.29 0.17 -0.64
C GLU A 88 -14.80 0.28 -0.37
N GLY A 89 -15.58 -0.70 -0.83
CA GLY A 89 -17.03 -0.63 -0.75
C GLY A 89 -17.75 -1.67 -1.58
N ASN A 90 -19.06 -1.49 -1.72
CA ASN A 90 -19.92 -2.34 -2.54
C ASN A 90 -20.36 -1.56 -3.79
N ILE A 91 -19.94 -2.02 -4.96
CA ILE A 91 -20.36 -1.49 -6.25
C ILE A 91 -21.71 -2.13 -6.60
N PRO A 92 -22.77 -1.35 -6.90
CA PRO A 92 -24.10 -1.89 -7.15
C PRO A 92 -24.14 -2.98 -8.22
N LYS A 93 -25.01 -3.97 -8.02
CA LYS A 93 -25.24 -5.03 -9.01
C LYS A 93 -25.79 -4.42 -10.31
N GLY A 94 -25.16 -4.76 -11.44
CA GLY A 94 -25.53 -4.27 -12.76
C GLY A 94 -24.61 -3.17 -13.29
N GLU A 95 -23.88 -2.48 -12.41
CA GLU A 95 -22.79 -1.59 -12.81
C GLU A 95 -21.56 -2.40 -13.27
N TYR A 96 -20.71 -1.78 -14.07
CA TYR A 96 -19.46 -2.39 -14.51
C TYR A 96 -18.55 -2.62 -13.30
N GLY A 97 -18.14 -3.87 -13.07
CA GLY A 97 -17.42 -4.22 -11.85
C GLY A 97 -18.31 -4.33 -10.61
N GLY A 98 -19.63 -4.51 -10.77
CA GLY A 98 -20.53 -4.72 -9.63
C GLY A 98 -20.08 -5.88 -8.72
N GLY A 99 -19.96 -5.60 -7.42
CA GLY A 99 -19.32 -6.48 -6.47
C GLY A 99 -18.73 -5.77 -5.25
N VAL A 100 -18.21 -6.56 -4.32
CA VAL A 100 -17.56 -6.07 -3.11
C VAL A 100 -16.08 -5.90 -3.37
N VAL A 101 -15.57 -4.69 -3.15
CA VAL A 101 -14.16 -4.32 -3.29
C VAL A 101 -13.55 -4.09 -1.92
N MET A 102 -12.53 -4.88 -1.58
CA MET A 102 -11.72 -4.75 -0.38
C MET A 102 -10.34 -4.23 -0.72
N LEU A 103 -9.83 -3.26 0.03
CA LEU A 103 -8.44 -2.83 -0.08
C LEU A 103 -7.53 -3.87 0.60
N TRP A 104 -6.96 -4.75 -0.22
CA TRP A 104 -6.25 -5.95 0.22
C TRP A 104 -4.77 -5.68 0.49
N ASP A 105 -4.10 -4.83 -0.28
CA ASP A 105 -2.75 -4.37 0.03
C ASP A 105 -2.48 -3.01 -0.61
N GLU A 106 -1.52 -2.29 -0.07
CA GLU A 106 -1.03 -1.04 -0.66
C GLU A 106 0.39 -0.76 -0.21
N GLY A 107 1.07 0.10 -0.96
CA GLY A 107 2.38 0.62 -0.58
C GLY A 107 3.05 1.33 -1.73
N LEU A 108 4.38 1.31 -1.72
CA LEU A 108 5.18 1.85 -2.82
C LEU A 108 5.66 0.76 -3.75
N TRP A 109 5.89 1.13 -5.00
CA TRP A 109 6.59 0.28 -5.95
C TRP A 109 7.75 1.04 -6.60
N GLU A 110 8.78 0.29 -6.96
CA GLU A 110 9.98 0.84 -7.61
C GLU A 110 10.26 0.01 -8.88
N PRO A 111 10.13 0.60 -10.08
CA PRO A 111 10.46 -0.09 -11.32
C PRO A 111 11.96 -0.30 -11.46
N TYR A 112 12.34 -1.41 -12.11
CA TYR A 112 13.68 -1.57 -12.65
C TYR A 112 13.71 -1.03 -14.09
N GLY A 113 14.51 0.00 -14.33
CA GLY A 113 14.66 0.61 -15.65
C GLY A 113 13.49 1.54 -16.02
N ASN A 114 13.36 1.84 -17.32
CA ASN A 114 12.29 2.69 -17.84
C ASN A 114 10.98 1.88 -17.96
N VAL A 115 9.87 2.45 -17.45
CA VAL A 115 8.57 1.77 -17.40
C VAL A 115 7.94 1.67 -18.78
N GLU A 116 7.97 2.73 -19.59
CA GLU A 116 7.39 2.72 -20.93
C GLU A 116 8.04 1.67 -21.84
N GLU A 117 9.37 1.61 -21.84
CA GLU A 117 10.15 0.62 -22.56
C GLU A 117 9.80 -0.79 -22.07
N SER A 118 9.80 -1.02 -20.75
CA SER A 118 9.43 -2.29 -20.14
C SER A 118 8.02 -2.76 -20.53
N LEU A 119 7.04 -1.85 -20.55
CA LEU A 119 5.67 -2.13 -20.98
C LEU A 119 5.61 -2.45 -22.49
N SER A 120 6.38 -1.73 -23.31
CA SER A 120 6.49 -1.97 -24.76
C SER A 120 7.13 -3.33 -25.07
N GLU A 121 8.21 -3.69 -24.38
CA GLU A 121 8.87 -4.99 -24.50
C GLU A 121 8.03 -6.14 -23.94
N GLY A 122 7.12 -5.85 -23.00
CA GLY A 122 6.28 -6.84 -22.36
C GLY A 122 6.94 -7.50 -21.15
N VAL A 123 7.92 -6.87 -20.53
CA VAL A 123 8.60 -7.35 -19.32
C VAL A 123 8.80 -6.16 -18.38
N LEU A 124 7.97 -6.08 -17.34
CA LEU A 124 8.09 -5.06 -16.30
C LEU A 124 8.52 -5.73 -15.00
N LYS A 125 9.72 -5.39 -14.51
CA LYS A 125 10.22 -5.89 -13.23
C LYS A 125 10.28 -4.75 -12.21
N PHE A 126 9.98 -5.06 -10.96
CA PHE A 126 9.85 -4.04 -9.92
C PHE A 126 9.99 -4.62 -8.51
N VAL A 127 10.16 -3.72 -7.53
CA VAL A 127 10.08 -4.02 -6.10
C VAL A 127 8.77 -3.48 -5.54
N LEU A 128 8.07 -4.26 -4.72
CA LEU A 128 6.95 -3.82 -3.91
C LEU A 128 7.38 -3.62 -2.46
N LYS A 129 6.94 -2.52 -1.86
CA LYS A 129 7.10 -2.18 -0.45
C LYS A 129 5.71 -2.01 0.19
N GLY A 130 4.92 -3.08 0.15
CA GLY A 130 3.56 -3.13 0.70
C GLY A 130 3.48 -3.57 2.15
N ARG A 131 2.25 -3.65 2.66
CA ARG A 131 1.97 -4.31 3.95
C ARG A 131 2.06 -5.82 3.80
N ARG A 132 1.50 -6.37 2.71
CA ARG A 132 1.50 -7.81 2.40
C ARG A 132 2.55 -8.17 1.36
N LEU A 133 2.48 -7.57 0.18
CA LEU A 133 3.39 -7.85 -0.93
C LEU A 133 4.68 -7.06 -0.74
N LYS A 134 5.78 -7.79 -0.59
CA LYS A 134 7.13 -7.24 -0.43
C LYS A 134 8.10 -7.89 -1.40
N GLY A 135 9.19 -7.19 -1.68
CA GLY A 135 10.29 -7.72 -2.49
C GLY A 135 10.06 -7.60 -4.00
N LYS A 136 10.77 -8.43 -4.75
CA LYS A 136 10.91 -8.41 -6.22
C LYS A 136 9.79 -9.18 -6.91
N TRP A 137 9.24 -8.57 -7.96
CA TRP A 137 8.14 -9.08 -8.77
C TRP A 137 8.37 -8.77 -10.25
N ALA A 138 7.66 -9.50 -11.11
CA ALA A 138 7.66 -9.27 -12.55
C ALA A 138 6.26 -9.44 -13.15
N LEU A 139 5.94 -8.58 -14.10
CA LEU A 139 4.84 -8.71 -15.06
C LEU A 139 5.43 -9.07 -16.42
N ILE A 140 5.03 -10.20 -16.99
CA ILE A 140 5.51 -10.67 -18.29
C ILE A 140 4.33 -10.89 -19.24
N ARG A 141 4.28 -10.14 -20.34
CA ARG A 141 3.25 -10.26 -21.37
C ARG A 141 3.41 -11.57 -22.13
N LEU A 142 2.31 -12.30 -22.29
CA LEU A 142 2.28 -13.49 -23.12
C LEU A 142 2.28 -13.09 -24.60
N LYS A 143 3.04 -13.82 -25.41
CA LYS A 143 2.97 -13.66 -26.87
C LYS A 143 1.59 -14.14 -27.35
N ASP A 144 0.93 -13.34 -28.17
CA ASP A 144 -0.38 -13.67 -28.70
C ASP A 144 -0.34 -14.99 -29.50
N LYS A 145 -1.27 -15.89 -29.19
CA LYS A 145 -1.68 -16.92 -30.13
C LYS A 145 -2.69 -16.27 -31.07
N ALA A 146 -2.37 -16.25 -32.37
CA ALA A 146 -3.15 -15.62 -33.43
C ALA A 146 -4.66 -15.64 -33.18
N GLY A 147 -5.28 -14.44 -33.07
CA GLY A 147 -6.73 -14.25 -33.08
C GLY A 147 -7.43 -14.01 -31.73
N LYS A 148 -6.72 -13.80 -30.61
CA LYS A 148 -7.35 -13.35 -29.34
C LYS A 148 -6.83 -11.99 -28.90
N THR A 149 -7.77 -11.05 -28.73
CA THR A 149 -7.58 -9.63 -28.38
C THR A 149 -7.30 -9.36 -26.89
N LYS A 150 -6.83 -10.34 -26.12
CA LYS A 150 -6.61 -10.15 -24.67
C LYS A 150 -5.13 -9.96 -24.39
N ASP A 151 -4.75 -8.74 -24.00
CA ASP A 151 -3.42 -8.38 -23.50
C ASP A 151 -3.16 -9.08 -22.16
N ASN A 152 -2.79 -10.37 -22.25
CA ASN A 152 -2.60 -11.25 -21.11
C ASN A 152 -1.15 -11.18 -20.63
N TRP A 153 -0.99 -10.96 -19.34
CA TRP A 153 0.27 -10.96 -18.63
C TRP A 153 0.34 -12.09 -17.62
N LEU A 154 1.54 -12.33 -17.13
CA LEU A 154 1.81 -13.16 -15.97
C LEU A 154 2.40 -12.28 -14.88
N LEU A 155 1.82 -12.32 -13.68
CA LEU A 155 2.43 -11.82 -12.46
C LEU A 155 3.23 -12.95 -11.80
N LEU A 156 4.50 -12.68 -11.51
CA LEU A 156 5.42 -13.64 -10.91
C LEU A 156 6.15 -13.01 -9.73
N LYS A 157 6.33 -13.81 -8.66
CA LYS A 157 7.29 -13.50 -7.60
C LYS A 157 8.70 -13.87 -8.07
N GLU A 158 9.64 -12.96 -7.92
CA GLU A 158 11.07 -13.26 -8.10
C GLU A 158 11.72 -13.75 -6.80
N LYS A 159 12.87 -14.43 -6.92
CA LYS A 159 13.60 -14.92 -5.75
C LYS A 159 14.19 -13.78 -4.93
N ASP A 160 13.84 -13.76 -3.65
CA ASP A 160 14.42 -12.91 -2.60
C ASP A 160 14.02 -13.46 -1.21
N GLU A 161 14.26 -12.68 -0.15
CA GLU A 161 13.95 -13.03 1.24
C GLU A 161 12.45 -13.14 1.56
N TYR A 162 11.57 -12.61 0.71
CA TYR A 162 10.11 -12.61 0.92
C TYR A 162 9.41 -13.74 0.15
N ALA A 163 10.13 -14.50 -0.67
CA ALA A 163 9.59 -15.65 -1.37
C ALA A 163 9.22 -16.79 -0.40
N LYS A 164 8.10 -17.47 -0.65
CA LYS A 164 7.61 -18.60 0.16
C LYS A 164 7.46 -19.86 -0.69
N THR A 165 7.26 -21.00 -0.02
CA THR A 165 6.97 -22.29 -0.67
C THR A 165 5.51 -22.42 -1.09
N GLU A 166 4.58 -21.90 -0.29
CA GLU A 166 3.15 -21.83 -0.61
C GLU A 166 2.75 -20.52 -1.29
N THR A 167 1.54 -20.47 -1.85
CA THR A 167 0.96 -19.23 -2.38
C THR A 167 0.94 -18.11 -1.34
N GLY A 168 0.57 -18.43 -0.10
CA GLY A 168 0.69 -17.53 1.06
C GLY A 168 -0.28 -16.36 1.13
N ILE A 169 -1.45 -16.43 0.47
CA ILE A 169 -2.45 -15.34 0.48
C ILE A 169 -3.73 -15.63 1.28
N SER A 170 -3.97 -16.89 1.69
CA SER A 170 -5.22 -17.33 2.32
C SER A 170 -5.49 -16.68 3.67
N ASP A 171 -4.44 -16.30 4.39
CA ASP A 171 -4.53 -15.78 5.76
C ASP A 171 -4.95 -14.30 5.78
N PHE A 172 -4.94 -13.66 4.61
CA PHE A 172 -5.24 -12.24 4.43
C PHE A 172 -6.73 -12.03 4.11
N THR A 173 -7.58 -12.18 5.12
CA THR A 173 -9.04 -12.20 4.99
C THR A 173 -9.74 -10.87 5.27
N THR A 174 -8.99 -9.84 5.63
CA THR A 174 -9.52 -8.52 6.00
C THR A 174 -8.87 -7.39 5.21
N SER A 175 -9.53 -6.23 5.16
CA SER A 175 -8.96 -4.99 4.61
C SER A 175 -7.76 -4.53 5.42
N ILE A 176 -6.70 -4.07 4.75
CA ILE A 176 -5.56 -3.49 5.46
C ILE A 176 -5.89 -2.13 6.07
N ARG A 177 -6.85 -1.37 5.54
CA ARG A 177 -7.19 -0.02 6.05
C ARG A 177 -8.27 -0.04 7.10
N THR A 178 -9.27 -0.93 6.97
CA THR A 178 -10.44 -0.92 7.87
C THR A 178 -10.50 -2.15 8.77
N GLY A 179 -9.75 -3.21 8.44
CA GLY A 179 -9.81 -4.47 9.16
C GLY A 179 -11.15 -5.21 9.00
N ARG A 180 -12.00 -4.76 8.06
CA ARG A 180 -13.27 -5.38 7.71
C ARG A 180 -13.05 -6.59 6.82
N THR A 181 -13.86 -7.61 6.99
CA THR A 181 -14.01 -8.75 6.07
C THR A 181 -14.87 -8.36 4.87
N MET A 182 -14.86 -9.18 3.82
CA MET A 182 -15.73 -8.98 2.65
C MET A 182 -17.21 -8.86 3.02
N ALA A 183 -17.69 -9.74 3.91
CA ALA A 183 -19.08 -9.73 4.36
C ALA A 183 -19.43 -8.46 5.16
N GLU A 184 -18.48 -7.90 5.92
CA GLU A 184 -18.70 -6.64 6.64
C GLU A 184 -18.73 -5.43 5.69
N ILE A 185 -17.88 -5.42 4.65
CA ILE A 185 -17.89 -4.39 3.62
C ILE A 185 -19.21 -4.44 2.83
N GLU A 186 -19.65 -5.63 2.42
CA GLU A 186 -20.93 -5.83 1.72
C GLU A 186 -22.12 -5.33 2.53
N ALA A 187 -22.13 -5.65 3.83
CA ALA A 187 -23.19 -5.23 4.75
C ALA A 187 -23.11 -3.75 5.16
N GLY A 188 -22.11 -2.99 4.69
CA GLY A 188 -21.90 -1.59 5.09
C GLY A 188 -21.60 -1.43 6.58
N LYS A 189 -21.10 -2.47 7.25
CA LYS A 189 -20.76 -2.39 8.68
C LYS A 189 -19.51 -1.56 8.87
N GLU A 190 -19.59 -0.55 9.72
CA GLU A 190 -18.40 0.13 10.22
C GLU A 190 -17.77 -0.71 11.34
N LYS A 191 -16.48 -1.02 11.20
CA LYS A 191 -15.72 -1.60 12.30
C LYS A 191 -15.23 -0.45 13.17
N GLY A 192 -15.91 -0.23 14.30
CA GLY A 192 -15.45 0.73 15.29
C GLY A 192 -14.03 0.37 15.76
N PHE A 193 -13.15 1.36 15.81
CA PHE A 193 -11.87 1.25 16.50
C PHE A 193 -11.88 2.21 17.69
N ILE A 194 -11.04 1.92 18.68
CA ILE A 194 -10.84 2.84 19.80
C ILE A 194 -10.09 4.06 19.26
N LYS A 195 -10.72 5.22 19.24
CA LYS A 195 -10.02 6.45 18.88
C LYS A 195 -9.01 6.82 19.95
N ASN A 196 -7.94 7.49 19.56
CA ASN A 196 -7.02 8.04 20.54
C ASN A 196 -7.76 9.17 21.25
N PRO A 197 -7.74 9.21 22.60
CA PRO A 197 -8.27 10.37 23.31
C PRO A 197 -7.41 11.62 23.11
N PHE A 198 -6.23 11.49 22.48
CA PHE A 198 -5.29 12.57 22.23
C PHE A 198 -5.12 12.84 20.72
N ASP A 199 -5.65 13.96 20.26
CA ASP A 199 -5.36 14.47 18.90
C ASP A 199 -3.98 15.14 18.80
N SER A 200 -3.39 15.45 19.96
CA SER A 200 -2.05 16.00 20.09
C SER A 200 -1.42 15.57 21.42
N ALA A 201 -0.09 15.51 21.46
CA ALA A 201 0.69 15.24 22.65
C ALA A 201 1.92 16.14 22.66
N ARG A 202 2.53 16.33 23.83
CA ARG A 202 3.83 17.01 23.93
C ARG A 202 4.92 15.95 23.91
N VAL A 203 5.98 16.24 23.15
CA VAL A 203 7.20 15.43 23.19
C VAL A 203 7.84 15.48 24.58
N GLN A 204 8.28 14.32 25.06
CA GLN A 204 9.01 14.10 26.29
C GLN A 204 10.50 14.39 26.06
N LEU A 205 10.86 15.66 26.14
CA LEU A 205 12.25 16.10 25.97
C LEU A 205 13.09 15.78 27.20
N ALA A 206 14.33 15.36 26.97
CA ALA A 206 15.32 15.24 28.03
C ALA A 206 15.56 16.60 28.70
N LYS A 207 15.70 16.59 30.03
CA LYS A 207 16.10 17.76 30.80
C LYS A 207 17.60 17.99 30.61
N LEU A 208 17.99 19.18 30.19
CA LEU A 208 19.40 19.56 30.10
C LEU A 208 20.00 19.64 31.52
N VAL A 209 21.09 18.92 31.73
CA VAL A 209 21.86 18.89 32.98
C VAL A 209 23.34 19.13 32.68
N SER A 210 24.07 19.73 33.62
CA SER A 210 25.51 19.98 33.50
C SER A 210 26.37 18.78 33.89
N GLU A 211 25.82 17.85 34.68
CA GLU A 211 26.51 16.66 35.17
C GLU A 211 25.62 15.43 35.00
N ILE A 212 26.24 14.29 34.71
CA ILE A 212 25.55 13.01 34.57
C ILE A 212 25.06 12.57 35.96
N PRO A 213 23.79 12.15 36.12
CA PRO A 213 23.30 11.61 37.40
C PRO A 213 24.16 10.42 37.84
N GLY A 214 24.67 10.45 39.08
CA GLY A 214 25.66 9.48 39.58
C GLY A 214 25.12 8.38 40.49
N ASP A 215 23.81 8.26 40.64
CA ASP A 215 23.21 7.20 41.46
C ASP A 215 22.95 5.92 40.64
N ASP A 216 22.93 4.77 41.31
CA ASP A 216 22.82 3.44 40.67
C ASP A 216 21.42 3.13 40.08
N ASN A 217 20.47 4.09 40.13
CA ASN A 217 19.14 3.90 39.53
C ASN A 217 19.10 4.29 38.05
N TRP A 218 20.23 4.71 37.47
CA TRP A 218 20.30 5.12 36.07
C TRP A 218 20.91 4.05 35.18
N ILE A 219 20.26 3.83 34.04
CA ILE A 219 20.84 3.09 32.91
C ILE A 219 21.17 4.11 31.84
N TYR A 220 22.37 4.02 31.27
CA TYR A 220 22.83 4.91 30.21
C TYR A 220 22.70 4.23 28.85
N GLU A 221 22.15 4.94 27.87
CA GLU A 221 22.06 4.49 26.49
C GLU A 221 22.77 5.47 25.54
N MET A 222 23.17 4.97 24.37
CA MET A 222 23.71 5.82 23.32
C MET A 222 22.61 6.76 22.83
N LYS A 223 22.91 8.07 22.77
CA LYS A 223 22.01 9.04 22.16
C LYS A 223 21.94 8.77 20.66
N TYR A 224 20.72 8.61 20.16
CA TYR A 224 20.46 8.67 18.73
C TYR A 224 20.07 10.11 18.34
N ASP A 225 20.69 10.61 17.27
CA ASP A 225 20.22 11.80 16.60
C ASP A 225 19.18 11.39 15.56
N GLY A 226 18.00 12.02 15.55
CA GLY A 226 16.98 11.79 14.52
C GLY A 226 16.03 12.97 14.29
N TYR A 227 14.89 12.66 13.70
CA TYR A 227 13.70 13.51 13.77
C TYR A 227 12.81 13.04 14.91
N ARG A 228 12.55 13.91 15.89
CA ARG A 228 11.57 13.61 16.95
C ARG A 228 10.17 13.53 16.36
N ILE A 229 9.53 12.37 16.50
CA ILE A 229 8.22 12.04 15.91
C ILE A 229 7.29 11.52 17.01
N LEU A 230 6.09 12.08 17.05
CA LEU A 230 4.92 11.49 17.71
C LEU A 230 4.17 10.63 16.70
N ALA A 231 4.00 9.35 17.01
CA ALA A 231 3.19 8.43 16.24
C ALA A 231 1.84 8.21 16.94
N PHE A 232 0.76 8.58 16.27
CA PHE A 232 -0.61 8.31 16.69
C PHE A 232 -1.12 7.13 15.86
N VAL A 233 -1.31 5.97 16.48
CA VAL A 233 -1.82 4.77 15.81
C VAL A 233 -3.22 4.50 16.31
N GLU A 234 -4.15 4.39 15.36
CA GLU A 234 -5.57 4.16 15.61
C GLU A 234 -6.13 3.21 14.56
N GLY A 235 -6.76 2.13 15.02
CA GLY A 235 -7.28 1.10 14.12
C GLY A 235 -6.18 0.57 13.20
N ASN A 236 -6.32 0.86 11.91
CA ASN A 236 -5.39 0.45 10.85
C ASN A 236 -4.70 1.65 10.18
N SER A 237 -4.55 2.74 10.92
CA SER A 237 -3.92 3.99 10.47
C SER A 237 -2.84 4.45 11.45
N ALA A 238 -1.84 5.15 10.94
CA ALA A 238 -0.82 5.81 11.73
C ALA A 238 -0.61 7.22 11.19
N ARG A 239 -0.50 8.19 12.10
CA ARG A 239 -0.13 9.58 11.79
C ARG A 239 1.18 9.90 12.49
N LEU A 240 2.16 10.36 11.73
CA LEU A 240 3.52 10.65 12.19
C LEU A 240 3.76 12.16 12.18
N ILE A 241 3.78 12.78 13.36
CA ILE A 241 3.89 14.22 13.52
C ILE A 241 5.24 14.58 14.12
N THR A 242 6.00 15.46 13.46
CA THR A 242 7.27 15.97 14.00
C THR A 242 7.04 16.82 15.25
N ARG A 243 8.10 17.04 16.04
CA ARG A 243 8.10 17.99 17.17
C ARG A 243 7.49 19.36 16.83
N ASN A 244 7.67 19.84 15.61
CA ASN A 244 7.20 21.15 15.16
C ASN A 244 5.81 21.12 14.51
N GLY A 245 5.11 19.97 14.56
CA GLY A 245 3.75 19.83 14.05
C GLY A 245 3.61 19.44 12.58
N ASN A 246 4.71 19.25 11.85
CA ASN A 246 4.66 18.81 10.45
C ASN A 246 4.25 17.34 10.34
N ASP A 247 3.35 17.01 9.41
CA ASP A 247 2.92 15.65 9.11
C ASP A 247 3.90 14.96 8.16
N TYR A 248 4.61 13.96 8.66
CA TYR A 248 5.60 13.17 7.94
C TYR A 248 5.11 11.74 7.65
N THR A 249 3.81 11.48 7.77
CA THR A 249 3.19 10.16 7.55
C THR A 249 3.51 9.61 6.17
N LYS A 250 3.42 10.45 5.12
CA LYS A 250 3.79 10.03 3.75
C LYS A 250 5.28 9.68 3.63
N ARG A 251 6.14 10.50 4.23
CA ARG A 251 7.60 10.34 4.13
C ARG A 251 8.10 9.07 4.82
N PHE A 252 7.49 8.69 5.94
CA PHE A 252 7.85 7.52 6.73
C PHE A 252 6.75 6.44 6.74
N PHE A 253 6.05 6.27 5.61
CA PHE A 253 4.89 5.38 5.54
C PHE A 253 5.23 3.92 5.91
N THR A 254 6.43 3.44 5.56
CA THR A 254 6.90 2.08 5.91
C THR A 254 6.97 1.88 7.42
N ILE A 255 7.42 2.90 8.16
CA ILE A 255 7.49 2.88 9.62
C ILE A 255 6.07 3.00 10.19
N GLY A 256 5.23 3.87 9.65
CA GLY A 256 3.81 3.95 10.00
C GLY A 256 3.11 2.58 9.90
N ASN A 257 3.31 1.86 8.80
CA ASN A 257 2.81 0.50 8.61
C ASN A 257 3.35 -0.49 9.65
N SER A 258 4.65 -0.42 9.94
CA SER A 258 5.28 -1.28 10.95
C SER A 258 4.72 -1.02 12.35
N LEU A 259 4.38 0.24 12.66
CA LEU A 259 3.74 0.62 13.92
C LEU A 259 2.29 0.15 14.00
N ILE A 260 1.53 0.17 12.90
CA ILE A 260 0.17 -0.40 12.85
C ILE A 260 0.23 -1.91 13.13
N ASP A 261 1.17 -2.62 12.49
CA ASP A 261 1.35 -4.05 12.69
C ASP A 261 1.78 -4.36 14.14
N LEU A 262 2.69 -3.57 14.71
CA LEU A 262 3.10 -3.65 16.12
C LEU A 262 1.92 -3.40 17.08
N ALA A 263 1.06 -2.44 16.74
CA ALA A 263 -0.09 -2.08 17.56
C ALA A 263 -1.13 -3.19 17.62
N ASN A 264 -1.21 -4.03 16.60
CA ASN A 264 -2.09 -5.20 16.53
C ASN A 264 -3.53 -4.87 16.97
N GLY A 265 -4.07 -3.79 16.39
CA GLY A 265 -5.43 -3.29 16.66
C GLY A 265 -5.60 -2.48 17.94
N LYS A 266 -4.55 -2.29 18.75
CA LYS A 266 -4.55 -1.37 19.89
C LYS A 266 -4.31 0.06 19.45
N THR A 267 -4.83 1.00 20.23
CA THR A 267 -4.58 2.43 20.05
C THR A 267 -3.37 2.84 20.86
N MET A 268 -2.46 3.63 20.27
CA MET A 268 -1.25 4.09 20.94
C MET A 268 -0.84 5.50 20.50
N VAL A 269 -0.24 6.23 21.44
CA VAL A 269 0.63 7.37 21.15
C VAL A 269 2.04 6.94 21.53
N LEU A 270 2.97 7.01 20.58
CA LEU A 270 4.39 6.81 20.85
C LEU A 270 5.14 8.11 20.61
N ASP A 271 6.05 8.44 21.51
CA ASP A 271 7.00 9.51 21.33
C ASP A 271 8.40 8.89 21.16
N GLY A 272 9.05 9.21 20.05
CA GLY A 272 10.30 8.58 19.69
C GLY A 272 11.12 9.37 18.70
N GLU A 273 12.27 8.81 18.37
CA GLU A 273 13.24 9.41 17.46
C GLU A 273 13.31 8.59 16.17
N MET A 274 13.01 9.21 15.03
CA MET A 274 13.17 8.60 13.72
C MET A 274 14.63 8.77 13.28
N THR A 275 15.36 7.68 13.22
CA THR A 275 16.81 7.69 12.96
C THR A 275 17.11 7.04 11.62
N ILE A 276 18.12 7.56 10.93
CA ILE A 276 18.69 6.92 9.74
C ILE A 276 20.07 6.47 10.15
N ILE A 277 20.29 5.16 10.13
CA ILE A 277 21.56 4.55 10.52
C ILE A 277 22.32 4.07 9.29
N ASP A 278 23.62 4.33 9.26
CA ASP A 278 24.52 3.76 8.27
C ASP A 278 24.79 2.26 8.54
N SER A 279 25.57 1.62 7.66
CA SER A 279 25.94 0.20 7.80
C SER A 279 26.76 -0.11 9.06
N THR A 280 27.29 0.91 9.74
CA THR A 280 28.03 0.78 11.00
C THR A 280 27.16 1.04 12.23
N GLY A 281 25.87 1.38 12.03
CA GLY A 281 24.92 1.69 13.08
C GLY A 281 24.98 3.14 13.59
N LYS A 282 25.75 4.03 12.94
CA LYS A 282 25.80 5.44 13.30
C LYS A 282 24.71 6.22 12.60
N THR A 283 24.13 7.19 13.29
CA THR A 283 23.11 8.07 12.70
C THR A 283 23.74 8.99 11.65
N ASN A 284 23.22 8.97 10.42
CA ASN A 284 23.67 9.82 9.31
C ASN A 284 22.47 10.45 8.60
N PHE A 285 22.53 11.75 8.37
CA PHE A 285 21.45 12.58 7.80
C PHE A 285 21.82 13.24 6.48
N GLN A 286 22.99 12.90 5.92
CA GLN A 286 23.39 13.31 4.58
C GLN A 286 22.70 12.47 3.52
#